data_AF-A0A4D7QIM2-F1
#
_entry.id   AF-A0A4D7QIM2-F1
#
_cell.length_a   1.000
_cell.length_b   1.000
_cell.length_c   1.000
_cell.angle_alpha   90.00
_cell.angle_beta   90.00
_cell.angle_gamma   90.00
#
_symmetry.space_group_name_H-M   'P 1'
#
loop_
_entity.id
_entity.type
_entity.pdbx_description
1 polymer ?
#
loop_
_entity_poly.entity_id
_entity_poly.type
_entity_poly.pdbx_seq_one_letter_code
_entity_poly.pdbx_strand_id
1 'polypeptide(L)'
;MTCIGSSRLAEPIRRKSEHMSKGRFFLDPNNLPALDPDFERRMNALSPEQIEQNALDDPDNPPWTEEELDRGVAGRKVRLLRQSLGLSQPEFAERYRINLARLRDIEQGRTMPDSAFLAYITVIETEREAVDRALAS
;
A
#
# COMPACT_ATOMS: atom_id res chain seq x y z
N MET A 1 22.46 -59.44 -9.44
CA MET A 1 22.84 -58.80 -8.17
C MET A 1 22.04 -57.51 -8.05
N THR A 2 21.37 -57.38 -6.91
CA THR A 2 20.20 -56.55 -6.59
C THR A 2 20.55 -55.08 -6.29
N CYS A 3 19.56 -54.17 -6.43
CA CYS A 3 19.26 -52.95 -5.62
C CYS A 3 18.41 -52.00 -6.50
N ILE A 4 17.07 -52.07 -6.56
CA ILE A 4 16.05 -51.60 -5.60
C ILE A 4 16.31 -50.16 -5.11
N GLY A 5 15.41 -49.24 -5.45
CA GLY A 5 15.57 -47.79 -5.28
C GLY A 5 15.24 -47.23 -3.91
N SER A 6 15.30 -45.90 -3.79
CA SER A 6 14.54 -45.14 -2.81
C SER A 6 14.48 -43.67 -3.21
N SER A 7 13.36 -43.30 -3.83
CA SER A 7 12.87 -41.92 -3.92
C SER A 7 12.60 -41.40 -2.50
N ARG A 8 13.42 -40.46 -2.01
CA ARG A 8 13.08 -39.71 -0.79
C ARG A 8 11.94 -38.77 -1.10
N LEU A 9 10.74 -39.21 -0.77
CA LEU A 9 9.59 -38.33 -0.58
C LEU A 9 9.99 -37.29 0.47
N ALA A 10 9.86 -36.01 0.12
CA ALA A 10 9.92 -34.93 1.09
C ALA A 10 8.84 -35.21 2.16
N GLU A 11 9.24 -35.29 3.42
CA GLU A 11 8.29 -35.44 4.51
C GLU A 11 7.36 -34.22 4.53
N PRO A 12 6.02 -34.41 4.58
CA PRO A 12 5.11 -33.30 4.66
C PRO A 12 5.36 -32.57 5.98
N ILE A 13 5.54 -31.25 5.89
CA ILE A 13 5.59 -30.35 7.04
C ILE A 13 4.35 -30.65 7.89
N ARG A 14 4.54 -31.27 9.07
CA ARG A 14 3.46 -31.47 10.03
C ARG A 14 2.96 -30.08 10.44
N ARG A 15 1.88 -29.60 9.81
CA ARG A 15 1.13 -28.47 10.35
C ARG A 15 0.50 -28.95 11.65
N LYS A 16 1.16 -28.68 12.78
CA LYS A 16 0.46 -28.71 14.07
C LYS A 16 -0.69 -27.72 13.94
N SER A 17 -1.91 -28.23 14.04
CA SER A 17 -3.13 -27.45 14.15
C SER A 17 -3.14 -26.74 15.50
N GLU A 18 -2.27 -25.75 15.66
CA GLU A 18 -2.32 -24.83 16.79
C GLU A 18 -3.39 -23.79 16.48
N HIS A 19 -4.36 -23.71 17.38
CA HIS A 19 -5.43 -22.74 17.36
C HIS A 19 -4.80 -21.36 17.28
N MET A 20 -5.12 -20.58 16.24
CA MET A 20 -4.71 -19.18 16.14
C MET A 20 -5.43 -18.38 17.23
N SER A 21 -4.86 -18.38 18.43
CA SER A 21 -5.17 -17.39 19.45
C SER A 21 -4.89 -16.02 18.83
N LYS A 22 -5.88 -15.13 18.82
CA LYS A 22 -5.72 -13.74 18.38
C LYS A 22 -4.82 -13.00 19.39
N GLY A 23 -3.52 -13.28 19.34
CA GLY A 23 -2.51 -12.55 20.09
C GLY A 23 -2.35 -11.16 19.49
N ARG A 24 -2.56 -10.12 20.28
CA ARG A 24 -2.26 -8.74 19.88
C ARG A 24 -0.74 -8.59 19.93
N PHE A 25 -0.10 -8.39 18.77
CA PHE A 25 1.33 -8.15 18.71
C PHE A 25 1.62 -6.77 19.33
N PHE A 26 2.43 -6.74 20.39
CA PHE A 26 2.91 -5.53 21.03
C PHE A 26 4.42 -5.46 20.83
N LEU A 27 4.88 -4.46 20.09
CA LEU A 27 6.31 -4.16 19.94
C LEU A 27 6.78 -3.40 21.18
N ASP A 28 7.72 -3.97 21.93
CA ASP A 28 8.46 -3.26 22.98
C ASP A 28 9.63 -2.51 22.33
N PRO A 29 9.64 -1.16 22.33
CA PRO A 29 10.73 -0.39 21.75
C PRO A 29 12.10 -0.67 22.36
N ASN A 30 12.14 -1.14 23.62
CA ASN A 30 13.37 -1.43 24.35
C ASN A 30 13.81 -2.90 24.20
N ASN A 31 12.98 -3.74 23.57
CA ASN A 31 13.27 -5.15 23.35
C ASN A 31 12.67 -5.60 22.01
N LEU A 32 13.20 -5.02 20.93
CA LEU A 32 12.77 -5.34 19.58
C LEU A 32 13.11 -6.81 19.25
N PRO A 33 12.23 -7.52 18.52
CA PRO A 33 12.56 -8.85 18.04
C PRO A 33 13.79 -8.78 17.13
N ALA A 34 14.81 -9.57 17.45
CA ALA A 34 15.98 -9.73 16.60
C ALA A 34 15.69 -10.74 15.47
N LEU A 35 16.33 -10.55 14.33
CA LEU A 35 16.35 -11.56 13.29
C LEU A 35 17.14 -12.78 13.77
N ASP A 36 16.75 -13.95 13.29
CA ASP A 36 17.56 -15.14 13.46
C ASP A 36 18.95 -14.93 12.82
N PRO A 37 20.07 -15.23 13.50
CA PRO A 37 21.41 -14.93 12.98
C PRO A 37 21.75 -15.60 11.65
N ASP A 38 21.22 -16.80 11.38
CA ASP A 38 21.42 -17.47 10.10
C ASP A 38 20.62 -16.78 8.99
N PHE A 39 19.37 -16.38 9.30
CA PHE A 39 18.56 -15.59 8.39
C PHE A 39 19.22 -14.23 8.06
N GLU A 40 19.72 -13.53 9.07
CA GLU A 40 20.41 -12.25 8.90
C GLU A 40 21.66 -12.39 8.02
N ARG A 41 22.50 -13.40 8.26
CA ARG A 41 23.64 -13.71 7.39
C ARG A 41 23.22 -13.95 5.94
N ARG A 42 22.13 -14.71 5.72
CA ARG A 42 21.61 -14.99 4.37
C ARG A 42 21.15 -13.71 3.66
N MET A 43 20.43 -12.84 4.36
CA MET A 43 19.94 -11.58 3.78
C MET A 43 21.09 -10.63 3.46
N ASN A 44 22.05 -10.48 4.36
CA ASN A 44 23.22 -9.62 4.16
C ASN A 44 24.17 -10.13 3.05
N ALA A 45 24.07 -11.41 2.68
CA ALA A 45 24.84 -11.98 1.58
C ALA A 45 24.22 -11.74 0.19
N LEU A 46 22.99 -11.23 0.11
CA LEU A 46 22.34 -10.91 -1.17
C LEU A 46 22.97 -9.65 -1.78
N SER A 47 23.30 -9.71 -3.07
CA SER A 47 23.73 -8.53 -3.82
C SER A 47 22.53 -7.61 -4.13
N PRO A 48 22.76 -6.31 -4.41
CA PRO A 48 21.70 -5.41 -4.85
C PRO A 48 20.92 -5.93 -6.06
N GLU A 49 21.60 -6.54 -7.03
CA GLU A 49 20.98 -7.11 -8.23
C GLU A 49 20.11 -8.32 -7.90
N GLN A 50 20.54 -9.17 -6.96
CA GLN A 50 19.74 -10.28 -6.48
C GLN A 50 18.51 -9.81 -5.70
N ILE A 51 18.64 -8.73 -4.92
CA ILE A 51 17.51 -8.11 -4.22
C ILE A 51 16.48 -7.61 -5.24
N GLU A 52 16.92 -6.89 -6.27
CA GLU A 52 16.04 -6.36 -7.32
C GLU A 52 15.37 -7.50 -8.10
N GLN A 53 16.12 -8.52 -8.52
CA GLN A 53 15.54 -9.66 -9.23
C GLN A 53 14.53 -10.43 -8.36
N ASN A 54 14.82 -10.65 -7.09
CA ASN A 54 13.87 -11.29 -6.17
C ASN A 54 12.59 -10.46 -5.99
N ALA A 55 12.71 -9.13 -5.97
CA ALA A 55 11.55 -8.24 -5.89
C ALA A 55 10.70 -8.28 -7.16
N LEU A 56 11.33 -8.37 -8.34
CA LEU A 56 10.64 -8.52 -9.62
C LEU A 56 9.96 -9.89 -9.78
N ASP A 57 10.57 -10.94 -9.23
CA ASP A 57 10.08 -12.32 -9.32
C ASP A 57 9.00 -12.63 -8.27
N ASP A 58 8.75 -11.75 -7.29
CA ASP A 58 7.77 -11.95 -6.22
C ASP A 58 6.33 -11.81 -6.75
N PRO A 59 5.53 -12.89 -6.79
CA PRO A 59 4.15 -12.84 -7.29
C PRO A 59 3.20 -12.02 -6.41
N ASP A 60 3.51 -11.85 -5.12
CA ASP A 60 2.69 -11.08 -4.17
C ASP A 60 3.07 -9.59 -4.16
N ASN A 61 4.17 -9.20 -4.80
CA ASN A 61 4.63 -7.82 -4.90
C ASN A 61 5.07 -7.45 -6.33
N PRO A 62 4.18 -7.57 -7.34
CA PRO A 62 4.52 -7.23 -8.71
C PRO A 62 4.78 -5.72 -8.87
N PRO A 63 5.67 -5.31 -9.79
CA PRO A 63 5.86 -3.91 -10.11
C PRO A 63 4.56 -3.31 -10.68
N TRP A 64 4.27 -2.07 -10.29
CA TRP A 64 3.11 -1.36 -10.81
C TRP A 64 3.36 -0.89 -12.24
N THR A 65 2.31 -0.88 -13.05
CA THR A 65 2.33 -0.21 -14.36
C THR A 65 2.38 1.31 -14.18
N GLU A 66 2.84 2.03 -15.21
CA GLU A 66 2.88 3.51 -15.19
C GLU A 66 1.50 4.11 -14.90
N GLU A 67 0.45 3.57 -15.52
CA GLU A 67 -0.93 4.03 -15.31
C GLU A 67 -1.45 3.78 -13.88
N GLU A 68 -1.04 2.68 -13.24
CA GLU A 68 -1.33 2.41 -11.83
C GLU A 68 -0.61 3.40 -10.92
N LEU A 69 0.66 3.68 -11.22
CA LEU A 69 1.46 4.65 -10.49
C LEU A 69 0.84 6.05 -10.60
N ASP A 70 0.47 6.47 -11.79
CA ASP A 70 -0.19 7.75 -12.04
C ASP A 70 -1.50 7.91 -11.26
N ARG A 71 -2.35 6.87 -11.24
CA ARG A 71 -3.57 6.85 -10.43
C ARG A 71 -3.26 6.97 -8.94
N GLY A 72 -2.25 6.25 -8.46
CA GLY A 72 -1.80 6.32 -7.07
C GLY A 72 -1.28 7.70 -6.69
N VAL A 73 -0.49 8.33 -7.56
CA VAL A 73 0.05 9.69 -7.38
C VAL A 73 -1.09 10.71 -7.34
N ALA A 74 -2.03 10.64 -8.29
CA ALA A 74 -3.19 11.53 -8.33
C ALA A 74 -4.07 11.36 -7.08
N GLY A 75 -4.37 10.12 -6.68
CA GLY A 75 -5.12 9.81 -5.46
C GLY A 75 -4.44 10.33 -4.19
N ARG A 76 -3.12 10.15 -4.08
CA ARG A 76 -2.32 10.67 -2.96
C ARG A 76 -2.35 12.20 -2.91
N LYS A 77 -2.26 12.90 -4.05
CA LYS A 77 -2.35 14.37 -4.10
C LYS A 77 -3.66 14.85 -3.47
N VAL A 78 -4.79 14.28 -3.88
CA VAL A 78 -6.13 14.64 -3.37
C VAL A 78 -6.24 14.36 -1.87
N ARG A 79 -5.77 13.18 -1.43
CA ARG A 79 -5.78 12.80 -0.02
C ARG A 79 -4.95 13.75 0.84
N LEU A 80 -3.76 14.14 0.37
CA LEU A 80 -2.88 15.06 1.09
C LEU A 80 -3.48 16.45 1.21
N LEU A 81 -4.05 16.98 0.13
CA LEU A 81 -4.79 18.25 0.17
C LEU A 81 -5.91 18.17 1.22
N ARG A 82 -6.73 17.12 1.19
CA ARG A 82 -7.79 16.97 2.19
C ARG A 82 -7.25 16.93 3.62
N GLN A 83 -6.17 16.18 3.85
CA GLN A 83 -5.54 16.05 5.17
C GLN A 83 -4.94 17.38 5.65
N SER A 84 -4.34 18.18 4.76
CA SER A 84 -3.81 19.50 5.12
C SER A 84 -4.91 20.50 5.51
N LEU A 85 -6.15 20.25 5.09
CA LEU A 85 -7.32 21.02 5.51
C LEU A 85 -7.93 20.53 6.84
N GLY A 86 -7.43 19.43 7.41
CA GLY A 86 -7.98 18.82 8.63
C GLY A 86 -9.37 18.21 8.43
N LEU A 87 -9.78 17.95 7.19
CA LEU A 87 -11.12 17.45 6.88
C LEU A 87 -11.13 15.92 6.79
N SER A 88 -12.17 15.32 7.37
CA SER A 88 -12.52 13.94 7.06
C SER A 88 -12.96 13.81 5.60
N GLN A 89 -12.96 12.58 5.09
CA GLN A 89 -13.38 12.29 3.73
C GLN A 89 -14.82 12.77 3.40
N PRO A 90 -15.85 12.53 4.24
CA PRO A 90 -17.19 13.06 3.98
C PRO A 90 -17.26 14.59 4.07
N GLU A 91 -16.57 15.24 5.01
CA GLU A 91 -16.56 16.70 5.13
C GLU A 91 -15.94 17.37 3.89
N PHE A 92 -14.86 16.80 3.35
CA PHE A 92 -14.23 17.31 2.13
C PHE A 92 -15.14 17.13 0.91
N ALA A 93 -15.78 15.96 0.81
CA ALA A 93 -16.74 15.66 -0.25
C ALA A 93 -17.91 16.65 -0.24
N GLU A 94 -18.48 16.90 0.93
CA GLU A 94 -19.57 17.86 1.13
C GLU A 94 -19.13 19.29 0.80
N ARG A 95 -18.04 19.76 1.43
CA ARG A 95 -17.54 21.14 1.28
C ARG A 95 -17.26 21.52 -0.17
N TYR A 96 -16.63 20.61 -0.92
CA TYR A 96 -16.22 20.87 -2.30
C TYR A 96 -17.16 20.29 -3.35
N ARG A 97 -18.37 19.86 -2.94
CA ARG A 97 -19.40 19.29 -3.82
C ARG A 97 -18.90 18.13 -4.68
N ILE A 98 -18.03 17.30 -4.12
CA ILE A 98 -17.49 16.08 -4.74
C ILE A 98 -18.31 14.89 -4.25
N ASN A 99 -18.73 14.01 -5.15
CA ASN A 99 -19.40 12.77 -4.75
C ASN A 99 -18.46 11.91 -3.87
N LEU A 100 -18.93 11.49 -2.70
CA LEU A 100 -18.11 10.74 -1.73
C LEU A 100 -17.58 9.40 -2.27
N ALA A 101 -18.37 8.68 -3.08
CA ALA A 101 -17.90 7.44 -3.71
C ALA A 101 -16.79 7.74 -4.73
N ARG A 102 -16.97 8.77 -5.56
CA ARG A 102 -15.94 9.23 -6.50
C ARG A 102 -14.65 9.64 -5.78
N LEU A 103 -14.76 10.38 -4.66
CA LEU A 103 -13.60 10.77 -3.86
C LEU A 103 -12.86 9.54 -3.29
N ARG A 104 -13.59 8.52 -2.83
CA ARG A 104 -13.01 7.26 -2.34
C ARG A 104 -12.24 6.53 -3.44
N ASP A 105 -12.85 6.39 -4.61
CA ASP A 105 -12.22 5.69 -5.72
C ASP A 105 -10.94 6.41 -6.17
N ILE A 106 -10.95 7.74 -6.21
CA ILE A 106 -9.78 8.55 -6.54
C ILE A 106 -8.70 8.43 -5.45
N GLU A 107 -9.02 8.66 -4.18
CA GLU A 107 -8.04 8.59 -3.08
C GLU A 107 -7.43 7.19 -2.90
N GLN A 108 -8.12 6.14 -3.35
CA GLN A 108 -7.64 4.76 -3.36
C GLN A 108 -6.93 4.37 -4.67
N GLY A 109 -6.83 5.28 -5.65
CA GLY A 109 -6.22 5.00 -6.96
C GLY A 109 -7.02 4.02 -7.83
N ARG A 110 -8.30 3.76 -7.51
CA ARG A 110 -9.15 2.84 -8.29
C ARG A 110 -9.52 3.41 -9.64
N THR A 111 -9.59 4.74 -9.76
CA THR A 111 -9.93 5.45 -11.00
C THR A 111 -9.00 6.63 -11.22
N MET A 112 -8.71 6.93 -12.49
CA MET A 112 -8.00 8.14 -12.86
C MET A 112 -8.96 9.34 -12.85
N PRO A 113 -8.70 10.41 -12.09
CA PRO A 113 -9.48 11.63 -12.20
C PRO A 113 -9.29 12.29 -13.56
N ASP A 114 -10.37 12.84 -14.11
CA ASP A 114 -10.31 13.65 -15.33
C ASP A 114 -9.57 14.98 -15.11
N SER A 115 -9.23 15.64 -16.22
CA SER A 115 -8.50 16.92 -16.20
C SER A 115 -9.25 18.03 -15.48
N ALA A 116 -10.58 18.06 -15.56
CA ALA A 116 -11.41 19.06 -14.88
C ALA A 116 -11.34 18.90 -13.35
N PHE A 117 -11.39 17.67 -12.86
CA PHE A 117 -11.22 17.36 -11.45
C PHE A 117 -9.82 17.75 -10.96
N LEU A 118 -8.77 17.42 -11.70
CA LEU A 118 -7.40 17.80 -11.34
C LEU A 118 -7.19 19.32 -11.33
N ALA A 119 -7.78 20.03 -12.29
CA ALA A 119 -7.79 21.48 -12.32
C ALA A 119 -8.51 22.05 -11.08
N TYR A 120 -9.69 21.51 -10.74
CA TYR A 120 -10.44 21.93 -9.57
C TYR A 120 -9.69 21.70 -8.25
N ILE A 121 -9.05 20.54 -8.08
CA ILE A 121 -8.17 20.25 -6.94
C ILE A 121 -7.02 21.25 -6.85
N THR A 122 -6.42 21.62 -7.98
CA THR A 122 -5.36 22.63 -8.03
C THR A 122 -5.89 24.00 -7.60
N VAL A 123 -7.08 24.40 -8.03
CA VAL A 123 -7.71 25.66 -7.60
C VAL A 123 -8.04 25.65 -6.10
N ILE A 124 -8.50 24.53 -5.54
CA ILE A 124 -8.71 24.42 -4.08
C ILE A 124 -7.37 24.58 -3.34
N GLU A 125 -6.31 23.96 -3.84
CA GLU A 125 -4.98 24.03 -3.25
C GLU A 125 -4.41 25.46 -3.26
N THR A 126 -4.59 26.21 -4.35
CA THR A 126 -4.01 27.55 -4.51
C THR A 126 -4.92 28.67 -4.00
N GLU A 127 -6.23 28.58 -4.22
CA GLU A 127 -7.19 29.68 -4.05
C GLU A 127 -8.41 29.27 -3.19
N ARG A 128 -8.16 28.46 -2.16
CA ARG A 128 -9.19 27.92 -1.25
C ARG A 128 -10.24 28.93 -0.80
N GLU A 129 -9.83 30.12 -0.36
CA GLU A 129 -10.78 31.11 0.16
C GLU A 129 -11.76 31.59 -0.92
N ALA A 130 -11.31 31.70 -2.17
CA ALA A 130 -12.17 32.06 -3.28
C ALA A 130 -13.17 30.93 -3.58
N VAL A 131 -12.71 29.67 -3.55
CA VAL A 131 -13.59 28.50 -3.72
C VAL A 131 -14.62 28.44 -2.60
N ASP A 132 -14.20 28.57 -1.34
CA ASP A 132 -15.11 28.54 -0.18
C ASP A 132 -16.17 29.64 -0.28
N ARG A 133 -15.79 30.88 -0.66
CA ARG A 133 -16.76 31.96 -0.90
C ARG A 133 -17.73 31.64 -2.03
N ALA A 134 -17.24 31.07 -3.13
CA ALA A 134 -18.06 30.73 -4.29
C ALA A 134 -19.05 29.58 -4.02
N LEU A 135 -18.70 28.66 -3.10
CA LEU A 135 -19.55 27.52 -2.75
C LEU A 135 -20.49 27.77 -1.56
N ALA A 136 -20.27 28.85 -0.81
CA ALA A 136 -21.14 29.29 0.29
C ALA A 136 -22.44 29.97 -0.19
N SER A 137 -22.54 30.31 -1.48
CA SER A 137 -23.78 30.77 -2.14
C SER A 137 -24.63 29.62 -2.66
#